data_AF-A0A518H872-F1
#
_entry.id   AF-A0A518H872-F1
#
_cell.length_a   1.000
_cell.length_b   1.000
_cell.length_c   1.000
_cell.angle_alpha   90.00
_cell.angle_beta   90.00
_cell.angle_gamma   90.00
#
_symmetry.space_group_name_H-M   'P 1'
#
loop_
_entity.id
_entity.type
_entity.pdbx_description
1 polymer ?
#
loop_
_entity_poly.entity_id
_entity_poly.type
_entity_poly.pdbx_seq_one_letter_code
_entity_poly.pdbx_strand_id
1 'polypeptide(L)'
;MDQIEASDTFEAPRAASSLPPPGVERRATSRGPEPDEGALRTTSRPLIESVPILFIGMLLVRTFAAEAYIVPTGSMAPTLLGIHRDVSCPDCGFQFALGVDEDGQAGQPLCPNCGADLEQAPAVERTGDRLLVQKNFFHWRSPKRWEVVVFLNPAEPDQAYVKRVVGLPGESVELKHGDVFIDGMIARKDLKELRGMRLLVHDSSFRPPESAWFPRWRFRSDDGGPSCWSEDRGVLHHEAAPDRTVGDDRAVDWIEYRHVDPDRADYGPIRDFIAYNGARLGSGSRVDDLAIDARLEFTGRVEALALRFRVGPGALRLTIPLDGQEPPRAEFGGREYRTQEGAARLAREWAARPGERRLEASFVDHRLIVAFDGDLAFEPLDLEPPETTPAPGPLEASPLAFGLRGGDARIDRLKVFRDIYYTDGLSHAPGRPFGVGAPYPLGQEEYFVLGDNSPVSNDSRFWPTSPVVPGSMMLGKPFLVHLPSRGVPLRVFGDEPYWVPDLREIRYIR
;
A
#
# COMPACT_ATOMS: atom_id res chain seq x y z
N MET A 1 38.82 28.98 63.30
CA MET A 1 39.00 28.82 61.84
C MET A 1 37.60 28.88 61.22
N ASP A 2 36.95 30.04 61.13
CA ASP A 2 37.36 31.39 60.63
C ASP A 2 37.30 31.39 59.08
N GLN A 3 36.24 31.94 58.47
CA GLN A 3 36.02 33.34 57.97
C GLN A 3 36.54 33.53 56.52
N ILE A 4 35.84 34.10 55.51
CA ILE A 4 35.05 35.35 55.32
C ILE A 4 35.97 36.56 54.97
N GLU A 5 35.72 37.46 54.00
CA GLU A 5 34.58 37.72 53.08
C GLU A 5 34.71 36.96 51.71
N ALA A 6 34.37 37.32 50.44
CA ALA A 6 34.06 38.52 49.60
C ALA A 6 35.21 39.52 49.28
N SER A 7 35.16 40.42 48.27
CA SER A 7 34.08 40.91 47.36
C SER A 7 34.60 41.46 46.00
N ASP A 8 33.71 41.95 45.11
CA ASP A 8 34.01 42.63 43.83
C ASP A 8 34.78 43.96 43.93
N THR A 9 35.34 44.44 42.79
CA THR A 9 35.34 45.89 42.46
C THR A 9 35.50 46.18 40.95
N PHE A 10 34.89 47.27 40.48
CA PHE A 10 35.03 47.85 39.12
C PHE A 10 36.21 48.83 39.03
N GLU A 11 36.70 49.12 37.82
CA GLU A 11 36.60 50.43 37.11
C GLU A 11 37.74 50.65 36.07
N ALA A 12 37.60 51.61 35.15
CA ALA A 12 38.58 51.93 34.09
C ALA A 12 38.62 53.43 33.76
N PRO A 13 39.74 53.97 33.22
CA PRO A 13 39.59 54.97 32.15
C PRO A 13 40.72 55.08 31.07
N ARG A 14 40.26 55.29 29.83
CA ARG A 14 40.73 56.21 28.76
C ARG A 14 42.21 56.69 28.66
N ALA A 15 42.87 56.21 27.59
CA ALA A 15 43.39 56.95 26.41
C ALA A 15 44.26 58.24 26.51
N ALA A 16 45.37 58.26 25.73
CA ALA A 16 45.72 59.21 24.63
C ALA A 16 47.17 59.78 24.58
N SER A 17 47.70 59.86 23.34
CA SER A 17 48.72 60.81 22.81
C SER A 17 50.20 60.78 23.30
N SER A 18 51.14 60.52 22.39
CA SER A 18 52.11 61.53 21.89
C SER A 18 53.07 60.98 20.81
N LEU A 19 53.68 61.88 20.01
CA LEU A 19 54.64 61.60 18.91
C LEU A 19 55.98 62.30 19.16
N PRO A 20 57.10 61.76 18.64
CA PRO A 20 58.24 62.56 18.21
C PRO A 20 58.66 62.20 16.74
N PRO A 21 59.78 62.69 16.15
CA PRO A 21 59.70 63.71 15.11
C PRO A 21 60.23 63.28 13.71
N PRO A 22 59.97 64.06 12.64
CA PRO A 22 60.35 63.73 11.26
C PRO A 22 61.77 64.16 10.86
N GLY A 23 62.34 63.52 9.82
CA GLY A 23 63.69 63.84 9.32
C GLY A 23 63.97 63.46 7.85
N VAL A 24 63.67 64.40 6.94
CA VAL A 24 64.23 64.54 5.57
C VAL A 24 63.98 63.41 4.55
N GLU A 25 63.14 63.69 3.55
CA GLU A 25 63.06 62.93 2.29
C GLU A 25 64.28 63.20 1.38
N ARG A 26 64.72 62.19 0.61
CA ARG A 26 65.18 62.40 -0.77
C ARG A 26 64.67 61.30 -1.70
N ARG A 27 64.29 61.72 -2.91
CA ARG A 27 63.53 60.99 -3.92
C ARG A 27 64.44 60.08 -4.76
N ALA A 28 64.13 58.79 -4.83
CA ALA A 28 64.73 57.85 -5.78
C ALA A 28 63.63 57.15 -6.59
N THR A 29 63.78 57.07 -7.91
CA THR A 29 62.78 56.49 -8.81
C THR A 29 63.10 55.04 -9.16
N SER A 30 62.18 54.12 -8.86
CA SER A 30 62.21 52.75 -9.39
C SER A 30 60.81 52.29 -9.81
N ARG A 31 60.76 51.23 -10.62
CA ARG A 31 59.59 50.81 -11.42
C ARG A 31 58.47 50.24 -10.54
N GLY A 32 57.22 50.39 -11.00
CA GLY A 32 56.09 49.65 -10.45
C GLY A 32 56.17 48.15 -10.76
N PRO A 33 55.45 47.29 -10.02
CA PRO A 33 55.45 45.85 -10.23
C PRO A 33 54.67 45.44 -11.48
N GLU A 34 55.12 44.36 -12.13
CA GLU A 34 54.35 43.66 -13.17
C GLU A 34 53.26 42.78 -12.52
N PRO A 35 52.12 42.52 -13.19
CA PRO A 35 51.06 41.68 -12.65
C PRO A 35 51.42 40.19 -12.72
N ASP A 36 51.11 39.44 -11.65
CA ASP A 36 51.29 38.00 -11.59
C ASP A 36 50.13 37.26 -12.31
N GLU A 37 50.40 36.74 -13.51
CA GLU A 37 49.44 35.96 -14.30
C GLU A 37 49.25 34.49 -13.82
N GLY A 38 49.81 34.09 -12.66
CA GLY A 38 49.77 32.71 -12.18
C GLY A 38 48.43 32.22 -11.61
N ALA A 39 47.60 33.11 -11.04
CA ALA A 39 46.62 32.73 -10.01
C ALA A 39 45.25 32.18 -10.48
N LEU A 40 45.00 31.99 -11.79
CA LEU A 40 43.65 31.73 -12.35
C LEU A 40 43.48 30.40 -13.11
N ARG A 41 44.28 29.36 -12.83
CA ARG A 41 44.34 28.13 -13.67
C ARG A 41 44.07 26.77 -12.99
N THR A 42 43.48 26.71 -11.79
CA THR A 42 43.35 25.44 -11.03
C THR A 42 41.96 25.10 -10.46
N THR A 43 40.86 25.63 -11.03
CA THR A 43 39.48 25.25 -10.59
C THR A 43 38.64 24.55 -11.67
N SER A 44 38.89 24.82 -12.95
CA SER A 44 38.05 24.31 -14.06
C SER A 44 38.42 22.89 -14.52
N ARG A 45 39.70 22.49 -14.46
CA ARG A 45 40.18 21.17 -14.89
C ARG A 45 39.42 19.98 -14.28
N PRO A 46 39.33 19.82 -12.93
CA PRO A 46 38.63 18.67 -12.35
C PRO A 46 37.12 18.67 -12.71
N LEU A 47 36.52 19.84 -12.93
CA LEU A 47 35.12 19.96 -13.34
C LEU A 47 34.92 19.47 -14.78
N ILE A 48 35.83 19.83 -15.69
CA ILE A 48 35.84 19.40 -17.09
C ILE A 48 36.14 17.91 -17.21
N GLU A 49 37.12 17.40 -16.45
CA GLU A 49 37.48 15.96 -16.42
C GLU A 49 36.36 15.09 -15.84
N SER A 50 35.57 15.62 -14.90
CA SER A 50 34.40 14.92 -14.34
C SER A 50 33.28 14.69 -15.35
N VAL A 51 33.09 15.56 -16.36
CA VAL A 51 31.96 15.45 -17.29
C VAL A 51 32.04 14.20 -18.18
N PRO A 52 33.16 13.88 -18.86
CA PRO A 52 33.32 12.61 -19.56
C PRO A 52 33.19 11.39 -18.65
N ILE A 53 33.69 11.45 -17.41
CA ILE A 53 33.62 10.34 -16.45
C ILE A 53 32.15 10.08 -16.04
N LEU A 54 31.38 11.13 -15.74
CA LEU A 54 29.95 11.03 -15.45
C LEU A 54 29.15 10.56 -16.66
N PHE A 55 29.49 11.01 -17.87
CA PHE A 55 28.84 10.56 -19.10
C PHE A 55 29.12 9.08 -19.41
N ILE A 56 30.38 8.64 -19.31
CA ILE A 56 30.75 7.23 -19.45
C ILE A 56 30.11 6.38 -18.36
N GLY A 57 30.08 6.85 -17.11
CA GLY A 57 29.39 6.19 -16.01
C GLY A 57 27.88 6.06 -16.26
N MET A 58 27.22 7.12 -16.74
CA MET A 58 25.81 7.09 -17.15
C MET A 58 25.56 6.10 -18.29
N LEU A 59 26.44 6.05 -19.30
CA LEU A 59 26.34 5.06 -20.38
C LEU A 59 26.51 3.63 -19.87
N LEU A 60 27.52 3.36 -19.03
CA LEU A 60 27.74 2.03 -18.45
C LEU A 60 26.56 1.57 -17.59
N VAL A 61 26.02 2.46 -16.75
CA VAL A 61 24.80 2.20 -15.96
C VAL A 61 23.62 1.91 -16.89
N ARG A 62 23.39 2.73 -17.92
CA ARG A 62 22.28 2.55 -18.87
C ARG A 62 22.40 1.25 -19.69
N THR A 63 23.60 0.90 -20.13
CA THR A 63 23.82 -0.28 -20.97
C THR A 63 23.72 -1.57 -20.17
N PHE A 64 24.30 -1.62 -18.95
CA PHE A 64 24.52 -2.88 -18.23
C PHE A 64 23.72 -3.05 -16.94
N ALA A 65 23.29 -1.98 -16.27
CA ALA A 65 22.73 -2.04 -14.92
C ALA A 65 21.25 -1.65 -14.82
N ALA A 66 20.84 -0.50 -15.39
CA ALA A 66 19.50 0.05 -15.20
C ALA A 66 18.94 0.72 -16.46
N GLU A 67 17.71 0.38 -16.83
CA GLU A 67 16.97 1.03 -17.92
C GLU A 67 15.66 1.65 -17.41
N ALA A 68 15.19 2.70 -18.09
CA ALA A 68 14.03 3.48 -17.70
C ALA A 68 12.86 3.23 -18.66
N TYR A 69 11.73 2.76 -18.13
CA TYR A 69 10.49 2.51 -18.88
C TYR A 69 9.38 3.44 -18.37
N ILE A 70 8.37 3.70 -19.21
CA ILE A 70 7.13 4.40 -18.81
C ILE A 70 6.03 3.35 -18.71
N VAL A 71 5.13 3.48 -17.75
CA VAL A 71 3.88 2.71 -17.69
C VAL A 71 2.78 3.52 -18.39
N PRO A 72 2.29 3.11 -19.58
CA PRO A 72 1.18 3.79 -20.24
C PRO A 72 -0.18 3.34 -19.70
N THR A 73 -0.38 2.02 -19.49
CA THR A 73 -1.69 1.44 -19.18
C THR A 73 -1.94 1.24 -17.68
N GLY A 74 -3.20 1.30 -17.26
CA GLY A 74 -3.64 1.00 -15.89
C GLY A 74 -3.56 -0.47 -15.46
N SER A 75 -2.90 -1.34 -16.23
CA SER A 75 -2.91 -2.81 -16.06
C SER A 75 -2.33 -3.31 -14.72
N MET A 76 -1.48 -2.50 -14.09
CA MET A 76 -0.86 -2.74 -12.78
C MET A 76 -1.39 -1.83 -11.66
N ALA A 77 -2.46 -1.06 -11.90
CA ALA A 77 -2.99 -0.13 -10.90
C ALA A 77 -3.63 -0.88 -9.71
N PRO A 78 -3.51 -0.38 -8.46
CA PRO A 78 -2.86 0.86 -8.06
C PRO A 78 -1.34 0.73 -7.77
N THR A 79 -0.76 -0.47 -7.87
CA THR A 79 0.66 -0.72 -7.57
C THR A 79 1.58 0.13 -8.45
N LEU A 80 1.33 0.10 -9.77
CA LEU A 80 1.95 0.96 -10.77
C LEU A 80 0.85 1.60 -11.63
N LEU A 81 0.92 2.91 -11.82
CA LEU A 81 -0.11 3.72 -12.45
C LEU A 81 0.27 4.04 -13.91
N GLY A 82 -0.66 3.84 -14.83
CA GLY A 82 -0.57 4.32 -16.21
C GLY A 82 -0.83 5.83 -16.31
N ILE A 83 -1.23 6.35 -17.47
CA ILE A 83 -1.69 7.74 -17.57
C ILE A 83 -2.97 7.91 -16.71
N HIS A 84 -2.99 8.91 -15.84
CA HIS A 84 -4.04 9.08 -14.84
C HIS A 84 -4.27 10.54 -14.42
N ARG A 85 -5.35 10.74 -13.66
CA ARG A 85 -5.74 11.95 -12.95
C ARG A 85 -5.75 11.66 -11.45
N ASP A 86 -5.01 12.42 -10.65
CA ASP A 86 -5.17 12.41 -9.20
C ASP A 86 -6.45 13.16 -8.83
N VAL A 87 -7.43 12.44 -8.30
CA VAL A 87 -8.69 13.01 -7.82
C VAL A 87 -8.61 13.15 -6.29
N SER A 88 -8.93 14.33 -5.78
CA SER A 88 -9.14 14.56 -4.35
C SER A 88 -10.63 14.71 -4.09
N CYS A 89 -11.21 13.80 -3.31
CA CYS A 89 -12.63 13.84 -2.97
C CYS A 89 -12.94 15.06 -2.08
N PRO A 90 -13.80 16.01 -2.52
CA PRO A 90 -14.16 17.18 -1.73
C PRO A 90 -14.89 16.80 -0.42
N ASP A 91 -15.73 15.77 -0.46
CA ASP A 91 -16.57 15.36 0.68
C ASP A 91 -15.76 14.81 1.86
N CYS A 92 -14.77 13.95 1.60
CA CYS A 92 -14.04 13.23 2.66
C CYS A 92 -12.52 13.41 2.63
N GLY A 93 -11.98 14.18 1.70
CA GLY A 93 -10.54 14.42 1.53
C GLY A 93 -9.74 13.24 0.97
N PHE A 94 -10.36 12.08 0.73
CA PHE A 94 -9.67 10.89 0.24
C PHE A 94 -9.09 11.11 -1.18
N GLN A 95 -7.85 10.69 -1.40
CA GLN A 95 -7.15 10.87 -2.67
C GLN A 95 -6.97 9.53 -3.39
N PHE A 96 -7.23 9.52 -4.71
CA PHE A 96 -7.09 8.32 -5.54
C PHE A 96 -6.73 8.67 -6.99
N ALA A 97 -6.06 7.75 -7.68
CA ALA A 97 -5.81 7.86 -9.11
C ALA A 97 -7.02 7.34 -9.91
N LEU A 98 -7.46 8.12 -10.88
CA LEU A 98 -8.43 7.77 -11.92
C LEU A 98 -7.69 7.59 -13.25
N GLY A 99 -7.83 6.44 -13.89
CA GLY A 99 -7.18 6.14 -15.16
C GLY A 99 -7.72 6.99 -16.31
N VAL A 100 -6.81 7.28 -17.25
CA VAL A 100 -7.12 7.88 -18.54
C VAL A 100 -6.78 6.86 -19.63
N ASP A 101 -7.62 6.76 -20.65
CA ASP A 101 -7.41 5.88 -21.82
C ASP A 101 -6.60 6.57 -22.94
N GLU A 102 -6.43 5.86 -24.05
CA GLU A 102 -5.62 6.33 -25.20
C GLU A 102 -6.25 7.52 -25.94
N ASP A 103 -7.58 7.72 -25.81
CA ASP A 103 -8.31 8.86 -26.36
C ASP A 103 -8.32 10.08 -25.39
N GLY A 104 -7.69 9.97 -24.22
CA GLY A 104 -7.67 11.03 -23.21
C GLY A 104 -8.93 11.10 -22.34
N GLN A 105 -9.83 10.10 -22.46
CA GLN A 105 -11.06 10.00 -21.69
C GLN A 105 -10.82 9.25 -20.37
N ALA A 106 -11.69 9.45 -19.39
CA ALA A 106 -11.62 8.81 -18.09
C ALA A 106 -13.00 8.28 -17.69
N GLY A 107 -13.04 7.17 -16.98
CA GLY A 107 -14.29 6.65 -16.41
C GLY A 107 -14.88 7.60 -15.37
N GLN A 108 -16.18 7.44 -15.06
CA GLN A 108 -16.86 8.27 -14.05
C GLN A 108 -16.11 8.20 -12.70
N PRO A 109 -15.60 9.33 -12.16
CA PRO A 109 -14.87 9.34 -10.90
C PRO A 109 -15.81 9.08 -9.72
N LEU A 110 -15.54 8.00 -8.98
CA LEU A 110 -16.36 7.53 -7.88
C LEU A 110 -15.46 7.24 -6.69
N CYS A 111 -15.67 7.92 -5.55
CA CYS A 111 -14.76 7.84 -4.42
C CYS A 111 -14.82 6.44 -3.77
N PRO A 112 -13.73 5.65 -3.77
CA PRO A 112 -13.74 4.28 -3.25
C PRO A 112 -14.06 4.23 -1.74
N ASN A 113 -13.73 5.29 -1.01
CA ASN A 113 -13.83 5.32 0.44
C ASN A 113 -15.19 5.82 0.96
N CYS A 114 -15.75 6.91 0.39
CA CYS A 114 -17.05 7.46 0.82
C CYS A 114 -18.23 7.15 -0.10
N GLY A 115 -17.99 6.71 -1.35
CA GLY A 115 -19.05 6.45 -2.34
C GLY A 115 -19.62 7.70 -3.02
N ALA A 116 -19.04 8.88 -2.80
CA ALA A 116 -19.45 10.11 -3.50
C ALA A 116 -19.12 10.05 -5.00
N ASP A 117 -20.07 10.50 -5.83
CA ASP A 117 -19.91 10.72 -7.26
C ASP A 117 -19.24 12.08 -7.50
N LEU A 118 -18.21 12.11 -8.35
CA LEU A 118 -17.21 13.18 -8.39
C LEU A 118 -17.00 13.79 -9.78
N GLU A 119 -18.01 13.78 -10.67
CA GLU A 119 -17.89 14.26 -12.07
C GLU A 119 -17.19 15.62 -12.23
N GLN A 120 -17.31 16.51 -11.24
CA GLN A 120 -16.77 17.87 -11.24
C GLN A 120 -15.60 18.09 -10.24
N ALA A 121 -15.05 17.02 -9.67
CA ALA A 121 -13.98 17.12 -8.67
C ALA A 121 -12.64 17.59 -9.28
N PRO A 122 -11.83 18.37 -8.53
CA PRO A 122 -10.54 18.84 -9.01
C PRO A 122 -9.58 17.66 -9.22
N ALA A 123 -9.01 17.61 -10.42
CA ALA A 123 -8.11 16.56 -10.89
C ALA A 123 -6.74 17.14 -11.30
N VAL A 124 -5.65 16.40 -11.04
CA VAL A 124 -4.30 16.74 -11.52
C VAL A 124 -3.80 15.65 -12.45
N GLU A 125 -3.49 16.00 -13.70
CA GLU A 125 -3.03 15.03 -14.70
C GLU A 125 -1.60 14.56 -14.47
N ARG A 126 -1.33 13.29 -14.76
CA ARG A 126 -0.07 12.57 -14.52
C ARG A 126 0.31 11.72 -15.74
N THR A 127 1.59 11.76 -16.14
CA THR A 127 2.11 10.96 -17.29
C THR A 127 2.46 9.50 -16.94
N GLY A 128 1.81 8.96 -15.91
CA GLY A 128 2.10 7.63 -15.36
C GLY A 128 3.43 7.50 -14.62
N ASP A 129 3.61 6.34 -14.01
CA ASP A 129 4.86 5.95 -13.35
C ASP A 129 5.95 5.69 -14.38
N ARG A 130 7.20 6.03 -14.01
CA ARG A 130 8.39 5.68 -14.78
C ARG A 130 9.25 4.75 -13.95
N LEU A 131 9.60 3.59 -14.47
CA LEU A 131 10.24 2.49 -13.75
C LEU A 131 11.73 2.46 -14.07
N LEU A 132 12.60 2.46 -13.06
CA LEU A 132 13.95 1.93 -13.22
C LEU A 132 13.91 0.41 -13.06
N VAL A 133 14.50 -0.27 -14.04
CA VAL A 133 14.54 -1.73 -14.17
C VAL A 133 15.98 -2.21 -14.11
N GLN A 134 16.31 -3.12 -13.19
CA GLN A 134 17.60 -3.79 -13.12
C GLN A 134 17.73 -4.77 -14.28
N LYS A 135 18.50 -4.38 -15.30
CA LYS A 135 18.76 -5.20 -16.50
C LYS A 135 19.48 -6.49 -16.12
N ASN A 136 19.26 -7.57 -16.88
CA ASN A 136 19.97 -8.85 -16.76
C ASN A 136 19.78 -9.58 -15.40
N PHE A 137 19.07 -8.99 -14.45
CA PHE A 137 18.91 -9.49 -13.08
C PHE A 137 18.31 -10.91 -13.04
N PHE A 138 17.43 -11.23 -13.99
CA PHE A 138 16.84 -12.56 -14.12
C PHE A 138 17.70 -13.59 -14.90
N HIS A 139 18.87 -13.20 -15.40
CA HIS A 139 19.90 -14.15 -15.85
C HIS A 139 20.77 -14.69 -14.70
N TRP A 140 20.69 -14.09 -13.50
CA TRP A 140 21.41 -14.56 -12.30
C TRP A 140 20.52 -15.33 -11.32
N ARG A 141 19.19 -15.19 -11.43
CA ARG A 141 18.19 -16.01 -10.74
C ARG A 141 16.86 -15.99 -11.47
N SER A 142 16.06 -17.03 -11.36
CA SER A 142 14.66 -16.99 -11.81
C SER A 142 13.87 -15.89 -11.07
N PRO A 143 12.84 -15.29 -11.71
CA PRO A 143 11.78 -14.58 -11.02
C PRO A 143 11.13 -15.46 -9.92
N LYS A 144 10.57 -14.82 -8.90
CA LYS A 144 9.75 -15.50 -7.88
C LYS A 144 8.26 -15.28 -8.14
N ARG A 145 7.39 -16.13 -7.58
CA ARG A 145 5.95 -15.83 -7.52
C ARG A 145 5.74 -14.50 -6.81
N TRP A 146 4.69 -13.78 -7.21
CA TRP A 146 4.33 -12.44 -6.74
C TRP A 146 5.33 -11.33 -7.03
N GLU A 147 6.44 -11.61 -7.71
CA GLU A 147 7.42 -10.60 -8.10
C GLU A 147 6.94 -9.82 -9.34
N VAL A 148 7.04 -8.48 -9.27
CA VAL A 148 6.81 -7.63 -10.44
C VAL A 148 8.02 -7.73 -11.39
N VAL A 149 7.75 -7.91 -12.68
CA VAL A 149 8.74 -8.11 -13.74
C VAL A 149 8.46 -7.21 -14.94
N VAL A 150 9.50 -6.84 -15.68
CA VAL A 150 9.40 -6.22 -17.01
C VAL A 150 9.91 -7.20 -18.06
N PHE A 151 9.15 -7.38 -19.14
CA PHE A 151 9.38 -8.39 -20.18
C PHE A 151 8.90 -7.87 -21.55
N LEU A 152 9.34 -8.50 -22.63
CA LEU A 152 8.86 -8.21 -23.99
C LEU A 152 7.54 -8.93 -24.27
N ASN A 153 6.56 -8.22 -24.84
CA ASN A 153 5.27 -8.77 -25.26
C ASN A 153 5.48 -9.94 -26.26
N PRO A 154 5.06 -11.19 -25.95
CA PRO A 154 5.25 -12.33 -26.85
C PRO A 154 4.56 -12.21 -28.23
N ALA A 155 3.55 -11.34 -28.38
CA ALA A 155 2.92 -11.04 -29.67
C ALA A 155 3.65 -9.94 -30.46
N GLU A 156 4.19 -8.93 -29.78
CA GLU A 156 4.85 -7.75 -30.37
C GLU A 156 6.17 -7.47 -29.61
N PRO A 157 7.27 -8.19 -29.93
CA PRO A 157 8.48 -8.22 -29.09
C PRO A 157 9.35 -6.95 -29.08
N ASP A 158 8.85 -5.83 -29.62
CA ASP A 158 9.40 -4.48 -29.45
C ASP A 158 8.76 -3.72 -28.27
N GLN A 159 7.61 -4.17 -27.77
CA GLN A 159 6.91 -3.57 -26.64
C GLN A 159 7.32 -4.21 -25.31
N ALA A 160 7.72 -3.39 -24.33
CA ALA A 160 8.04 -3.82 -22.99
C ALA A 160 6.84 -3.66 -22.03
N TYR A 161 6.33 -4.75 -21.48
CA TYR A 161 5.20 -4.78 -20.55
C TYR A 161 5.69 -5.00 -19.11
N VAL A 162 4.92 -4.48 -18.14
CA VAL A 162 5.09 -4.74 -16.71
C VAL A 162 3.89 -5.52 -16.17
N LYS A 163 4.14 -6.63 -15.48
CA LYS A 163 3.15 -7.51 -14.84
C LYS A 163 3.75 -8.18 -13.59
N ARG A 164 2.94 -8.90 -12.82
CA ARG A 164 3.36 -9.74 -11.68
C ARG A 164 3.43 -11.20 -12.11
N VAL A 165 4.48 -11.92 -11.68
CA VAL A 165 4.61 -13.37 -11.91
C VAL A 165 3.67 -14.13 -10.98
N VAL A 166 2.88 -15.04 -11.55
CA VAL A 166 1.82 -15.79 -10.86
C VAL A 166 2.04 -17.30 -10.98
N GLY A 167 2.46 -17.80 -12.15
CA GLY A 167 2.92 -19.17 -12.37
C GLY A 167 4.40 -19.24 -12.70
N LEU A 168 5.08 -20.29 -12.22
CA LEU A 168 6.49 -20.57 -12.43
C LEU A 168 6.70 -21.78 -13.37
N PRO A 169 7.90 -21.98 -13.93
CA PRO A 169 8.10 -22.98 -14.96
C PRO A 169 7.87 -24.42 -14.47
N GLY A 170 7.15 -25.21 -15.27
CA GLY A 170 6.78 -26.58 -14.94
C GLY A 170 5.50 -26.76 -14.10
N GLU A 171 4.91 -25.68 -13.59
CA GLU A 171 3.66 -25.71 -12.81
C GLU A 171 2.40 -25.72 -13.70
N SER A 172 1.26 -26.14 -13.15
CA SER A 172 -0.06 -25.92 -13.75
C SER A 172 -0.82 -24.80 -13.05
N VAL A 173 -1.23 -23.77 -13.79
CA VAL A 173 -1.93 -22.58 -13.27
C VAL A 173 -3.42 -22.63 -13.58
N GLU A 174 -4.23 -22.22 -12.61
CA GLU A 174 -5.68 -22.10 -12.74
C GLU A 174 -6.19 -20.87 -11.96
N LEU A 175 -7.25 -20.22 -12.44
CA LEU A 175 -7.97 -19.15 -11.73
C LEU A 175 -9.37 -19.61 -11.37
N LYS A 176 -9.78 -19.42 -10.11
CA LYS A 176 -11.09 -19.80 -9.58
C LYS A 176 -11.56 -18.78 -8.56
N HIS A 177 -12.75 -18.20 -8.75
CA HIS A 177 -13.39 -17.30 -7.78
C HIS A 177 -12.54 -16.10 -7.33
N GLY A 178 -11.58 -15.66 -8.15
CA GLY A 178 -10.63 -14.60 -7.85
C GLY A 178 -9.26 -15.08 -7.36
N ASP A 179 -9.18 -16.31 -6.85
CA ASP A 179 -7.96 -16.94 -6.35
C ASP A 179 -7.10 -17.54 -7.48
N VAL A 180 -5.81 -17.69 -7.17
CA VAL A 180 -4.84 -18.43 -7.99
C VAL A 180 -4.63 -19.82 -7.41
N PHE A 181 -4.72 -20.83 -8.26
CA PHE A 181 -4.35 -22.22 -7.95
C PHE A 181 -3.13 -22.65 -8.78
N ILE A 182 -2.24 -23.39 -8.12
CA ILE A 182 -0.99 -23.93 -8.66
C ILE A 182 -0.95 -25.42 -8.33
N ASP A 183 -0.88 -26.27 -9.36
CA ASP A 183 -0.95 -27.73 -9.25
C ASP A 183 -2.18 -28.23 -8.46
N GLY A 184 -3.28 -27.48 -8.54
CA GLY A 184 -4.53 -27.74 -7.83
C GLY A 184 -4.59 -27.24 -6.37
N MET A 185 -3.52 -26.63 -5.86
CA MET A 185 -3.46 -26.04 -4.51
C MET A 185 -3.54 -24.51 -4.57
N ILE A 186 -4.22 -23.87 -3.63
CA ILE A 186 -4.33 -22.40 -3.59
C ILE A 186 -2.98 -21.74 -3.30
N ALA A 187 -2.63 -20.70 -4.06
CA ALA A 187 -1.33 -20.04 -4.03
C ALA A 187 -1.24 -19.00 -2.89
N ARG A 188 -1.18 -19.47 -1.64
CA ARG A 188 -1.25 -18.63 -0.45
C ARG A 188 -0.10 -17.62 -0.32
N LYS A 189 -0.43 -16.33 -0.30
CA LYS A 189 0.53 -15.22 -0.09
C LYS A 189 1.13 -15.24 1.33
N ASP A 190 2.31 -14.63 1.49
CA ASP A 190 2.88 -14.29 2.79
C ASP A 190 2.48 -12.87 3.26
N LEU A 191 2.90 -12.49 4.49
CA LEU A 191 2.61 -11.17 5.06
C LEU A 191 3.22 -10.00 4.26
N LYS A 192 4.38 -10.20 3.61
CA LYS A 192 5.05 -9.18 2.79
C LYS A 192 4.34 -9.01 1.45
N GLU A 193 3.96 -10.12 0.82
CA GLU A 193 3.26 -10.19 -0.46
C GLU A 193 1.86 -9.59 -0.33
N LEU A 194 1.10 -9.98 0.70
CA LEU A 194 -0.19 -9.37 1.03
C LEU A 194 -0.06 -7.85 1.27
N ARG A 195 0.95 -7.38 2.03
CA ARG A 195 1.23 -5.94 2.23
C ARG A 195 1.64 -5.21 0.94
N GLY A 196 2.02 -5.93 -0.12
CA GLY A 196 2.38 -5.38 -1.43
C GLY A 196 1.28 -5.49 -2.50
N MET A 197 0.18 -6.22 -2.21
CA MET A 197 -0.89 -6.53 -3.17
C MET A 197 -2.29 -6.06 -2.68
N ARG A 198 -2.53 -6.00 -1.37
CA ARG A 198 -3.85 -5.66 -0.81
C ARG A 198 -4.36 -4.28 -1.24
N LEU A 199 -5.63 -4.21 -1.61
CA LEU A 199 -6.30 -3.03 -2.14
C LEU A 199 -7.16 -2.36 -1.05
N LEU A 200 -7.00 -1.05 -0.87
CA LEU A 200 -7.69 -0.30 0.18
C LEU A 200 -9.18 -0.09 -0.16
N VAL A 201 -10.05 -0.53 0.75
CA VAL A 201 -11.53 -0.44 0.62
C VAL A 201 -12.09 0.70 1.46
N HIS A 202 -11.54 0.93 2.66
CA HIS A 202 -11.95 2.03 3.54
C HIS A 202 -10.82 2.44 4.48
N ASP A 203 -10.76 3.73 4.79
CA ASP A 203 -9.86 4.32 5.78
C ASP A 203 -10.65 5.32 6.65
N SER A 204 -10.87 4.98 7.92
CA SER A 204 -11.67 5.83 8.83
C SER A 204 -11.04 7.19 9.13
N SER A 205 -9.77 7.42 8.77
CA SER A 205 -9.16 8.76 8.79
C SER A 205 -9.76 9.73 7.75
N PHE A 206 -10.57 9.26 6.79
CA PHE A 206 -11.21 10.07 5.74
C PHE A 206 -12.74 9.93 5.81
N ARG A 207 -13.40 10.69 6.68
CA ARG A 207 -14.85 10.62 6.93
C ARG A 207 -15.55 11.90 6.42
N PRO A 208 -16.62 11.81 5.59
CA PRO A 208 -17.33 13.00 5.13
C PRO A 208 -18.21 13.62 6.23
N PRO A 209 -18.41 14.96 6.27
CA PRO A 209 -19.16 15.64 7.33
C PRO A 209 -20.56 15.08 7.57
N GLU A 210 -21.32 14.77 6.50
CA GLU A 210 -22.73 14.33 6.59
C GLU A 210 -22.91 12.80 6.70
N SER A 211 -21.83 12.07 6.97
CA SER A 211 -21.78 10.60 7.14
C SER A 211 -22.78 9.99 8.15
N ALA A 212 -23.54 10.78 8.92
CA ALA A 212 -24.60 10.29 9.79
C ALA A 212 -25.70 9.50 9.06
N TRP A 213 -25.93 9.78 7.76
CA TRP A 213 -26.87 9.01 6.94
C TRP A 213 -26.34 7.62 6.54
N PHE A 214 -25.01 7.47 6.42
CA PHE A 214 -24.35 6.21 6.02
C PHE A 214 -23.19 5.81 6.97
N PRO A 215 -23.49 5.46 8.23
CA PRO A 215 -22.47 5.03 9.20
C PRO A 215 -21.74 3.76 8.74
N ARG A 216 -20.41 3.85 8.64
CA ARG A 216 -19.51 2.75 8.21
C ARG A 216 -19.28 1.69 9.28
N TRP A 217 -19.67 1.96 10.52
CA TRP A 217 -19.57 1.06 11.66
C TRP A 217 -20.94 0.91 12.32
N ARG A 218 -21.33 -0.33 12.65
CA ARG A 218 -22.49 -0.63 13.51
C ARG A 218 -21.99 -1.23 14.81
N PHE A 219 -22.42 -0.63 15.92
CA PHE A 219 -22.01 -1.04 17.27
C PHE A 219 -22.99 -2.07 17.83
N ARG A 220 -22.47 -3.19 18.37
CA ARG A 220 -23.29 -4.30 18.86
C ARG A 220 -22.57 -5.15 19.91
N SER A 221 -23.19 -5.27 21.07
CA SER A 221 -22.81 -6.23 22.11
C SER A 221 -23.43 -7.61 21.85
N ASP A 222 -22.68 -8.70 22.05
CA ASP A 222 -23.19 -10.07 21.89
C ASP A 222 -24.26 -10.44 22.94
N ASP A 223 -24.23 -9.82 24.13
CA ASP A 223 -25.26 -9.97 25.17
C ASP A 223 -26.61 -9.27 24.85
N GLY A 224 -26.68 -8.56 23.72
CA GLY A 224 -27.87 -7.79 23.31
C GLY A 224 -28.09 -6.47 24.05
N GLY A 225 -27.20 -6.10 24.97
CA GLY A 225 -27.20 -4.81 25.65
C GLY A 225 -26.72 -3.65 24.76
N PRO A 226 -26.80 -2.40 25.25
CA PRO A 226 -26.21 -1.25 24.57
C PRO A 226 -24.70 -1.43 24.46
N SER A 227 -24.15 -1.20 23.27
CA SER A 227 -22.71 -1.27 23.01
C SER A 227 -21.97 -0.19 23.80
N CYS A 228 -20.74 -0.52 24.23
CA CYS A 228 -19.76 0.37 24.83
C CYS A 228 -18.94 1.14 23.77
N TRP A 229 -19.11 0.80 22.49
CA TRP A 229 -18.52 1.53 21.37
C TRP A 229 -19.24 2.84 21.02
N SER A 230 -18.44 3.85 20.70
CA SER A 230 -18.86 5.14 20.13
C SER A 230 -17.82 5.64 19.09
N GLU A 231 -18.14 6.70 18.35
CA GLU A 231 -17.22 7.31 17.38
C GLU A 231 -17.31 8.85 17.40
N ASP A 232 -16.17 9.53 17.58
CA ASP A 232 -16.01 10.97 17.31
C ASP A 232 -15.01 11.17 16.18
N ARG A 233 -15.44 11.86 15.10
CA ARG A 233 -14.58 12.31 13.98
C ARG A 233 -13.68 11.22 13.35
N GLY A 234 -14.14 9.97 13.28
CA GLY A 234 -13.35 8.85 12.73
C GLY A 234 -12.48 8.11 13.76
N VAL A 235 -12.44 8.57 15.01
CA VAL A 235 -11.84 7.85 16.14
C VAL A 235 -12.93 7.04 16.83
N LEU A 236 -12.69 5.74 16.98
CA LEU A 236 -13.57 4.81 17.67
C LEU A 236 -13.12 4.69 19.13
N HIS A 237 -14.07 4.76 20.05
CA HIS A 237 -13.87 4.70 21.49
C HIS A 237 -14.68 3.56 22.09
N HIS A 238 -14.06 2.71 22.90
CA HIS A 238 -14.75 1.72 23.73
C HIS A 238 -14.52 2.08 25.20
N GLU A 239 -15.60 2.33 25.93
CA GLU A 239 -15.57 2.71 27.35
C GLU A 239 -16.39 1.68 28.14
N ALA A 240 -15.73 0.88 28.98
CA ALA A 240 -16.36 -0.23 29.67
C ALA A 240 -17.41 0.25 30.68
N ALA A 241 -18.67 -0.13 30.46
CA ALA A 241 -19.79 0.28 31.32
C ALA A 241 -19.54 -0.12 32.80
N PRO A 242 -19.47 0.83 33.74
CA PRO A 242 -18.96 0.59 35.10
C PRO A 242 -19.87 -0.28 35.98
N ASP A 243 -21.09 -0.54 35.53
CA ASP A 243 -22.13 -1.29 36.25
C ASP A 243 -22.62 -2.53 35.46
N ARG A 244 -21.89 -2.92 34.38
CA ARG A 244 -22.06 -4.25 33.76
C ARG A 244 -21.48 -5.29 34.73
N THR A 245 -22.35 -5.82 35.58
CA THR A 245 -22.01 -6.95 36.45
C THR A 245 -21.54 -8.15 35.64
N VAL A 246 -20.59 -8.91 36.21
CA VAL A 246 -19.98 -10.11 35.61
C VAL A 246 -21.03 -11.22 35.46
N GLY A 247 -21.80 -11.14 34.37
CA GLY A 247 -22.90 -12.05 34.03
C GLY A 247 -22.58 -13.02 32.89
N ASP A 248 -21.74 -12.61 31.95
CA ASP A 248 -21.08 -13.51 30.99
C ASP A 248 -19.70 -12.94 30.60
N ASP A 249 -18.64 -13.46 31.24
CA ASP A 249 -17.21 -13.12 31.06
C ASP A 249 -16.65 -13.51 29.67
N ARG A 250 -17.51 -13.56 28.65
CA ARG A 250 -17.23 -14.00 27.28
C ARG A 250 -17.93 -13.16 26.21
N ALA A 251 -18.88 -12.31 26.58
CA ALA A 251 -19.57 -11.44 25.63
C ALA A 251 -18.58 -10.46 24.98
N VAL A 252 -18.54 -10.43 23.64
CA VAL A 252 -17.75 -9.48 22.87
C VAL A 252 -18.62 -8.30 22.46
N ASP A 253 -18.07 -7.10 22.55
CA ASP A 253 -18.69 -5.89 22.00
C ASP A 253 -18.01 -5.50 20.69
N TRP A 254 -18.80 -5.43 19.61
CA TRP A 254 -18.33 -5.38 18.23
C TRP A 254 -18.53 -4.03 17.56
N ILE A 255 -17.53 -3.63 16.77
CA ILE A 255 -17.68 -2.74 15.62
C ILE A 255 -17.84 -3.60 14.36
N GLU A 256 -19.02 -3.58 13.76
CA GLU A 256 -19.32 -4.31 12.52
C GLU A 256 -19.20 -3.36 11.32
N TYR A 257 -18.29 -3.66 10.39
CA TYR A 257 -18.09 -2.83 9.19
C TYR A 257 -19.32 -2.88 8.28
N ARG A 258 -19.67 -1.74 7.69
CA ARG A 258 -20.71 -1.61 6.67
C ARG A 258 -20.09 -0.97 5.42
N HIS A 259 -19.90 -1.79 4.38
CA HIS A 259 -19.49 -1.30 3.06
C HIS A 259 -20.70 -0.67 2.35
N VAL A 260 -20.57 0.57 1.91
CA VAL A 260 -21.48 1.15 0.90
C VAL A 260 -20.91 0.73 -0.45
N ASP A 261 -21.69 -0.05 -1.20
CA ASP A 261 -21.38 -0.53 -2.54
C ASP A 261 -21.49 0.66 -3.51
N PRO A 262 -20.38 1.18 -4.07
CA PRO A 262 -20.39 2.45 -4.79
C PRO A 262 -21.30 2.43 -6.02
N ASP A 263 -21.47 1.27 -6.65
CA ASP A 263 -22.38 1.06 -7.80
C ASP A 263 -23.87 1.14 -7.42
N ARG A 264 -24.21 1.23 -6.12
CA ARG A 264 -25.60 1.14 -5.61
C ARG A 264 -26.08 2.33 -4.79
N ALA A 265 -25.16 3.19 -4.32
CA ALA A 265 -25.44 4.24 -3.33
C ALA A 265 -26.12 3.73 -2.03
N ASP A 266 -25.93 2.45 -1.70
CA ASP A 266 -26.46 1.78 -0.51
C ASP A 266 -25.48 0.67 -0.06
N TYR A 267 -25.74 0.02 1.07
CA TYR A 267 -24.89 -1.04 1.59
C TYR A 267 -24.89 -2.31 0.73
N GLY A 268 -23.73 -2.96 0.63
CA GLY A 268 -23.60 -4.19 -0.15
C GLY A 268 -22.31 -4.96 0.15
N PRO A 269 -22.03 -6.02 -0.64
CA PRO A 269 -20.79 -6.77 -0.53
C PRO A 269 -19.60 -5.92 -0.99
N ILE A 270 -18.42 -6.18 -0.45
CA ILE A 270 -17.18 -5.65 -1.01
C ILE A 270 -16.96 -6.29 -2.38
N ARG A 271 -16.56 -5.49 -3.38
CA ARG A 271 -16.36 -5.92 -4.76
C ARG A 271 -14.93 -5.75 -5.24
N ASP A 272 -14.63 -6.36 -6.39
CA ASP A 272 -13.41 -6.17 -7.18
C ASP A 272 -13.24 -4.76 -7.79
N PHE A 273 -14.09 -3.79 -7.42
CA PHE A 273 -14.01 -2.39 -7.79
C PHE A 273 -12.62 -1.78 -7.55
N ILE A 274 -12.09 -1.08 -8.56
CA ILE A 274 -10.82 -0.35 -8.52
C ILE A 274 -11.11 1.05 -9.08
N ALA A 275 -10.97 2.09 -8.25
CA ALA A 275 -11.33 3.46 -8.63
C ALA A 275 -10.55 4.01 -9.85
N TYR A 276 -9.38 3.46 -10.15
CA TYR A 276 -8.63 3.72 -11.38
C TYR A 276 -9.48 3.45 -12.65
N ASN A 277 -10.45 2.55 -12.59
CA ASN A 277 -11.27 2.16 -13.73
C ASN A 277 -12.55 3.00 -13.89
N GLY A 278 -12.80 3.96 -12.98
CA GLY A 278 -14.09 4.63 -12.83
C GLY A 278 -15.22 3.70 -12.33
N ALA A 279 -16.44 4.23 -12.22
CA ALA A 279 -17.64 3.46 -11.93
C ALA A 279 -17.89 2.37 -12.99
N ARG A 280 -18.32 1.17 -12.56
CA ARG A 280 -18.58 0.02 -13.46
C ARG A 280 -19.89 -0.70 -13.11
N LEU A 281 -20.92 0.12 -12.88
CA LEU A 281 -22.29 -0.19 -12.45
C LEU A 281 -22.72 -1.65 -12.67
N GLY A 282 -22.66 -2.43 -11.59
CA GLY A 282 -23.28 -3.75 -11.49
C GLY A 282 -22.48 -4.92 -12.07
N SER A 283 -21.26 -4.68 -12.55
CA SER A 283 -20.42 -5.71 -13.18
C SER A 283 -19.38 -6.38 -12.26
N GLY A 284 -19.14 -5.84 -11.06
CA GLY A 284 -18.06 -6.28 -10.18
C GLY A 284 -18.33 -7.54 -9.34
N SER A 285 -17.34 -8.43 -9.27
CA SER A 285 -17.32 -9.68 -8.49
C SER A 285 -17.26 -9.40 -6.99
N ARG A 286 -17.87 -10.25 -6.15
CA ARG A 286 -17.73 -10.16 -4.68
C ARG A 286 -16.33 -10.62 -4.24
N VAL A 287 -15.74 -9.94 -3.26
CA VAL A 287 -14.47 -10.31 -2.64
C VAL A 287 -14.67 -10.46 -1.13
N ASP A 288 -14.36 -11.65 -0.61
CA ASP A 288 -14.44 -11.99 0.82
C ASP A 288 -13.06 -12.10 1.50
N ASP A 289 -12.00 -12.15 0.69
CA ASP A 289 -10.60 -12.10 1.10
C ASP A 289 -10.24 -10.69 1.58
N LEU A 290 -10.19 -10.53 2.90
CA LEU A 290 -10.20 -9.24 3.58
C LEU A 290 -9.10 -9.15 4.64
N ALA A 291 -8.60 -7.92 4.82
CA ALA A 291 -7.59 -7.58 5.81
C ALA A 291 -7.91 -6.26 6.52
N ILE A 292 -7.38 -6.12 7.73
CA ILE A 292 -7.41 -4.89 8.52
C ILE A 292 -6.01 -4.40 8.87
N ASP A 293 -5.92 -3.09 9.08
CA ASP A 293 -4.77 -2.40 9.67
C ASP A 293 -5.36 -1.41 10.68
N ALA A 294 -5.22 -1.75 11.97
CA ALA A 294 -5.82 -1.04 13.09
C ALA A 294 -4.72 -0.43 13.97
N ARG A 295 -4.86 0.85 14.27
CA ARG A 295 -3.96 1.63 15.12
C ARG A 295 -4.70 1.95 16.42
N LEU A 296 -4.22 1.38 17.53
CA LEU A 296 -4.99 1.25 18.75
C LEU A 296 -4.19 1.53 20.01
N GLU A 297 -4.85 2.11 21.00
CA GLU A 297 -4.35 2.35 22.35
C GLU A 297 -5.30 1.66 23.34
N PHE A 298 -4.75 1.11 24.43
CA PHE A 298 -5.55 0.54 25.53
C PHE A 298 -5.39 1.46 26.73
N THR A 299 -6.47 2.10 27.14
CA THR A 299 -6.52 2.98 28.32
C THR A 299 -7.00 2.24 29.57
N GLY A 300 -7.68 1.11 29.40
CA GLY A 300 -8.04 0.16 30.45
C GLY A 300 -7.52 -1.25 30.17
N ARG A 301 -7.79 -2.20 31.08
CA ARG A 301 -7.38 -3.61 30.90
C ARG A 301 -8.36 -4.35 29.97
N VAL A 302 -8.03 -4.39 28.69
CA VAL A 302 -8.69 -5.28 27.71
C VAL A 302 -8.27 -6.72 27.97
N GLU A 303 -9.21 -7.66 27.91
CA GLU A 303 -8.94 -9.08 28.17
C GLU A 303 -8.69 -9.89 26.90
N ALA A 304 -9.42 -9.58 25.84
CA ALA A 304 -9.30 -10.25 24.55
C ALA A 304 -9.66 -9.29 23.41
N LEU A 305 -8.97 -9.44 22.27
CA LEU A 305 -9.47 -8.97 20.98
C LEU A 305 -10.29 -10.08 20.32
N ALA A 306 -11.29 -9.69 19.56
CA ALA A 306 -12.02 -10.58 18.66
C ALA A 306 -12.03 -10.01 17.23
N LEU A 307 -11.94 -10.89 16.25
CA LEU A 307 -12.04 -10.55 14.83
C LEU A 307 -13.00 -11.53 14.16
N ARG A 308 -13.71 -11.07 13.13
CA ARG A 308 -14.65 -11.87 12.35
C ARG A 308 -14.59 -11.50 10.88
N PHE A 309 -14.21 -12.45 10.03
CA PHE A 309 -14.16 -12.30 8.57
C PHE A 309 -15.24 -13.18 7.94
N ARG A 310 -16.11 -12.64 7.09
CA ARG A 310 -17.15 -13.41 6.38
C ARG A 310 -16.55 -14.01 5.11
N VAL A 311 -16.77 -15.31 4.90
CA VAL A 311 -16.41 -15.98 3.63
C VAL A 311 -17.62 -16.76 3.13
N GLY A 312 -18.13 -16.35 1.97
CA GLY A 312 -19.39 -16.79 1.39
C GLY A 312 -20.55 -16.68 2.39
N PRO A 313 -21.17 -17.81 2.81
CA PRO A 313 -22.20 -17.87 3.84
C PRO A 313 -21.65 -17.92 5.28
N GLY A 314 -20.40 -18.37 5.46
CA GLY A 314 -19.78 -18.63 6.76
C GLY A 314 -19.03 -17.41 7.31
N ALA A 315 -18.39 -17.61 8.46
CA ALA A 315 -17.43 -16.65 8.99
C ALA A 315 -16.30 -17.37 9.72
N LEU A 316 -15.08 -16.89 9.52
CA LEU A 316 -13.98 -17.09 10.44
C LEU A 316 -14.22 -16.21 11.67
N ARG A 317 -14.08 -16.77 12.86
CA ARG A 317 -13.92 -16.02 14.12
C ARG A 317 -12.52 -16.24 14.65
N LEU A 318 -11.87 -15.19 15.13
CA LEU A 318 -10.56 -15.25 15.80
C LEU A 318 -10.69 -14.57 17.17
N THR A 319 -10.20 -15.22 18.21
CA THR A 319 -10.06 -14.66 19.56
C THR A 319 -8.58 -14.61 19.94
N ILE A 320 -8.11 -13.44 20.38
CA ILE A 320 -6.74 -13.20 20.86
C ILE A 320 -6.83 -12.83 22.34
N PRO A 321 -6.64 -13.78 23.28
CA PRO A 321 -6.49 -13.46 24.71
C PRO A 321 -5.26 -12.60 24.96
N LEU A 322 -5.39 -11.56 25.78
CA LEU A 322 -4.33 -10.58 26.08
C LEU A 322 -3.74 -10.76 27.49
N ASP A 323 -4.28 -11.68 28.29
CA ASP A 323 -3.73 -12.07 29.59
C ASP A 323 -2.52 -13.02 29.49
N GLY A 324 -2.36 -13.68 28.33
CA GLY A 324 -1.34 -14.68 28.06
C GLY A 324 -1.54 -16.02 28.77
N GLN A 325 -2.78 -16.36 29.18
CA GLN A 325 -3.11 -17.69 29.71
C GLN A 325 -3.47 -18.70 28.62
N GLU A 326 -4.21 -18.27 27.60
CA GLU A 326 -4.58 -19.08 26.44
C GLU A 326 -3.93 -18.52 25.16
N PRO A 327 -3.44 -19.38 24.23
CA PRO A 327 -3.01 -18.92 22.92
C PRO A 327 -4.21 -18.48 22.06
N PRO A 328 -4.00 -17.54 21.12
CA PRO A 328 -5.01 -17.18 20.14
C PRO A 328 -5.60 -18.40 19.41
N ARG A 329 -6.91 -18.37 19.19
CA ARG A 329 -7.69 -19.44 18.54
C ARG A 329 -8.55 -18.89 17.42
N ALA A 330 -8.73 -19.70 16.39
CA ALA A 330 -9.59 -19.43 15.25
C ALA A 330 -10.66 -20.51 15.11
N GLU A 331 -11.88 -20.13 14.73
CA GLU A 331 -13.00 -21.02 14.46
C GLU A 331 -13.49 -20.78 13.02
N PHE A 332 -13.51 -21.82 12.19
CA PHE A 332 -13.99 -21.75 10.82
C PHE A 332 -14.57 -23.09 10.39
N GLY A 333 -15.72 -23.08 9.69
CA GLY A 333 -16.39 -24.31 9.26
C GLY A 333 -16.78 -25.26 10.40
N GLY A 334 -16.95 -24.76 11.63
CA GLY A 334 -17.19 -25.58 12.82
C GLY A 334 -15.94 -26.29 13.38
N ARG A 335 -14.75 -25.96 12.88
CA ARG A 335 -13.45 -26.50 13.35
C ARG A 335 -12.69 -25.42 14.13
N GLU A 336 -12.14 -25.78 15.27
CA GLU A 336 -11.18 -24.93 16.01
C GLU A 336 -9.75 -25.17 15.52
N TYR A 337 -9.03 -24.09 15.28
CA TYR A 337 -7.62 -24.04 14.92
C TYR A 337 -6.88 -23.25 16.02
N ARG A 338 -5.82 -23.82 16.58
CA ARG A 338 -5.06 -23.21 17.69
C ARG A 338 -3.67 -22.78 17.21
N THR A 339 -3.22 -21.64 17.72
CA THR A 339 -1.84 -21.15 17.51
C THR A 339 -0.86 -21.79 18.49
N GLN A 340 0.44 -21.58 18.26
CA GLN A 340 1.53 -22.08 19.10
C GLN A 340 1.45 -21.43 20.50
N GLU A 341 1.81 -22.16 21.56
CA GLU A 341 1.73 -21.66 22.95
C GLU A 341 2.47 -20.32 23.17
N GLY A 342 3.58 -20.11 22.45
CA GLY A 342 4.34 -18.86 22.49
C GLY A 342 3.55 -17.60 22.06
N ALA A 343 2.48 -17.76 21.27
CA ALA A 343 1.61 -16.68 20.83
C ALA A 343 0.83 -16.03 21.99
N ALA A 344 0.49 -16.80 23.04
CA ALA A 344 -0.13 -16.26 24.26
C ALA A 344 0.79 -15.23 24.95
N ARG A 345 2.09 -15.55 25.02
CA ARG A 345 3.12 -14.66 25.58
C ARG A 345 3.28 -13.40 24.73
N LEU A 346 3.32 -13.53 23.40
CA LEU A 346 3.44 -12.40 22.48
C LEU A 346 2.23 -11.45 22.55
N ALA A 347 1.00 -11.98 22.59
CA ALA A 347 -0.22 -11.18 22.73
C ALA A 347 -0.23 -10.37 24.04
N ARG A 348 0.17 -10.98 25.16
CA ARG A 348 0.30 -10.31 26.45
C ARG A 348 1.41 -9.26 26.47
N GLU A 349 2.60 -9.59 25.95
CA GLU A 349 3.74 -8.65 25.88
C GLU A 349 3.42 -7.44 24.99
N TRP A 350 2.70 -7.64 23.88
CA TRP A 350 2.19 -6.57 23.04
C TRP A 350 1.14 -5.71 23.77
N ALA A 351 0.10 -6.32 24.34
CA ALA A 351 -0.95 -5.60 25.08
C ALA A 351 -0.42 -4.80 26.28
N ALA A 352 0.62 -5.30 26.96
CA ALA A 352 1.25 -4.63 28.11
C ALA A 352 2.16 -3.44 27.73
N ARG A 353 2.49 -3.24 26.45
CA ARG A 353 3.27 -2.06 26.02
C ARG A 353 2.48 -0.77 26.26
N PRO A 354 3.14 0.34 26.67
CA PRO A 354 2.48 1.65 26.80
C PRO A 354 2.22 2.29 25.43
N GLY A 355 1.11 3.03 25.33
CA GLY A 355 0.78 3.89 24.19
C GLY A 355 0.26 3.15 22.96
N GLU A 356 0.51 3.74 21.79
CA GLU A 356 0.03 3.30 20.48
C GLU A 356 0.62 1.95 20.05
N ARG A 357 -0.25 1.08 19.54
CA ARG A 357 0.05 -0.25 19.00
C ARG A 357 -0.59 -0.42 17.63
N ARG A 358 -0.07 -1.33 16.82
CA ARG A 358 -0.61 -1.65 15.49
C ARG A 358 -0.94 -3.14 15.38
N LEU A 359 -2.18 -3.42 14.99
CA LEU A 359 -2.66 -4.76 14.66
C LEU A 359 -2.90 -4.83 13.16
N GLU A 360 -2.27 -5.78 12.48
CA GLU A 360 -2.71 -6.23 11.17
C GLU A 360 -3.28 -7.64 11.30
N ALA A 361 -4.40 -7.91 10.62
CA ALA A 361 -4.98 -9.24 10.57
C ALA A 361 -5.72 -9.43 9.25
N SER A 362 -5.67 -10.63 8.69
CA SER A 362 -6.27 -10.93 7.40
C SER A 362 -6.74 -12.37 7.29
N PHE A 363 -7.80 -12.59 6.53
CA PHE A 363 -8.15 -13.91 6.00
C PHE A 363 -8.23 -13.79 4.48
N VAL A 364 -7.22 -14.33 3.80
CA VAL A 364 -6.96 -14.20 2.35
C VAL A 364 -6.31 -15.50 1.88
N ASP A 365 -6.64 -16.02 0.70
CA ASP A 365 -6.13 -17.31 0.17
C ASP A 365 -6.41 -18.51 1.11
N HIS A 366 -7.52 -18.50 1.85
CA HIS A 366 -7.78 -19.43 2.96
C HIS A 366 -6.70 -19.44 4.08
N ARG A 367 -5.89 -18.39 4.18
CA ARG A 367 -4.83 -18.22 5.20
C ARG A 367 -5.17 -17.09 6.17
N LEU A 368 -5.12 -17.40 7.47
CA LEU A 368 -5.19 -16.42 8.55
C LEU A 368 -3.78 -15.94 8.91
N ILE A 369 -3.52 -14.65 8.70
CA ILE A 369 -2.30 -13.96 9.12
C ILE A 369 -2.67 -12.93 10.19
N VAL A 370 -1.87 -12.86 11.26
CA VAL A 370 -1.95 -11.79 12.27
C VAL A 370 -0.55 -11.28 12.57
N ALA A 371 -0.40 -9.96 12.66
CA ALA A 371 0.85 -9.30 12.99
C ALA A 371 0.66 -8.20 14.03
N PHE A 372 1.59 -8.13 14.97
CA PHE A 372 1.68 -7.13 16.03
C PHE A 372 2.86 -6.19 15.71
N ASP A 373 2.58 -4.89 15.60
CA ASP A 373 3.50 -3.78 15.34
C ASP A 373 4.38 -3.87 14.07
N GLY A 374 4.30 -4.96 13.30
CA GLY A 374 5.07 -5.21 12.09
C GLY A 374 5.41 -6.69 11.89
N ASP A 375 5.51 -7.44 12.97
CA ASP A 375 5.98 -8.83 13.00
C ASP A 375 4.83 -9.81 13.24
N LEU A 376 4.99 -11.07 12.79
CA LEU A 376 3.98 -12.12 12.94
C LEU A 376 3.70 -12.41 14.42
N ALA A 377 2.41 -12.41 14.79
CA ALA A 377 1.95 -12.77 16.13
C ALA A 377 2.06 -14.29 16.42
N PHE A 378 1.97 -15.08 15.35
CA PHE A 378 2.07 -16.53 15.29
C PHE A 378 2.36 -16.97 13.84
N GLU A 379 2.75 -18.23 13.61
CA GLU A 379 2.90 -18.71 12.23
C GLU A 379 1.53 -18.71 11.53
N PRO A 380 1.40 -18.26 10.27
CA PRO A 380 0.13 -18.20 9.57
C PRO A 380 -0.62 -19.54 9.60
N LEU A 381 -1.91 -19.48 9.94
CA LEU A 381 -2.76 -20.66 9.95
C LEU A 381 -3.41 -20.82 8.58
N ASP A 382 -3.26 -21.99 7.98
CA ASP A 382 -3.96 -22.38 6.75
C ASP A 382 -5.25 -23.13 7.14
N LEU A 383 -6.42 -22.59 6.74
CA LEU A 383 -7.74 -23.07 7.18
C LEU A 383 -8.54 -23.56 5.99
N GLU A 384 -8.77 -24.87 5.90
CA GLU A 384 -9.51 -25.44 4.77
C GLU A 384 -10.99 -25.00 4.76
N PRO A 385 -11.57 -24.70 3.58
CA PRO A 385 -12.98 -24.33 3.44
C PRO A 385 -13.90 -25.48 3.88
N PRO A 386 -15.11 -25.17 4.38
CA PRO A 386 -16.05 -26.19 4.85
C PRO A 386 -16.53 -27.08 3.70
N GLU A 387 -16.50 -28.40 3.89
CA GLU A 387 -16.96 -29.41 2.92
C GLU A 387 -18.40 -29.19 2.44
N THR A 388 -19.24 -28.57 3.27
CA THR A 388 -20.56 -28.08 2.91
C THR A 388 -20.64 -26.58 3.08
N THR A 389 -20.79 -25.85 1.97
CA THR A 389 -21.16 -24.43 1.96
C THR A 389 -22.57 -24.26 2.55
N PRO A 390 -22.75 -23.62 3.73
CA PRO A 390 -24.10 -23.39 4.25
C PRO A 390 -24.93 -22.49 3.32
N ALA A 391 -26.26 -22.50 3.48
CA ALA A 391 -27.14 -21.65 2.69
C ALA A 391 -26.72 -20.17 2.82
N PRO A 392 -26.79 -19.36 1.74
CA PRO A 392 -26.38 -17.96 1.78
C PRO A 392 -27.19 -17.19 2.83
N GLY A 393 -26.51 -16.70 3.86
CA GLY A 393 -27.10 -15.82 4.86
C GLY A 393 -27.52 -14.46 4.28
N PRO A 394 -28.25 -13.64 5.06
CA PRO A 394 -28.74 -12.34 4.59
C PRO A 394 -27.62 -11.46 4.02
N LEU A 395 -27.87 -10.86 2.85
CA LEU A 395 -26.91 -9.99 2.14
C LEU A 395 -26.51 -8.73 2.94
N GLU A 396 -27.31 -8.34 3.93
CA GLU A 396 -27.07 -7.23 4.86
C GLU A 396 -26.01 -7.54 5.95
N ALA A 397 -25.55 -8.79 6.04
CA ALA A 397 -24.72 -9.24 7.13
C ALA A 397 -23.26 -8.79 6.94
N SER A 398 -22.78 -7.91 7.83
CA SER A 398 -21.44 -7.31 7.82
C SER A 398 -20.31 -8.29 7.42
N PRO A 399 -19.41 -7.90 6.49
CA PRO A 399 -18.35 -8.78 5.97
C PRO A 399 -17.14 -8.87 6.92
N LEU A 400 -16.97 -7.89 7.81
CA LEU A 400 -15.84 -7.77 8.71
C LEU A 400 -16.34 -7.19 10.04
N ALA A 401 -15.93 -7.75 11.17
CA ALA A 401 -16.07 -7.11 12.47
C ALA A 401 -14.80 -7.21 13.31
N PHE A 402 -14.54 -6.17 14.09
CA PHE A 402 -13.57 -6.14 15.18
C PHE A 402 -14.36 -6.04 16.50
N GLY A 403 -13.84 -6.59 17.59
CA GLY A 403 -14.50 -6.50 18.89
C GLY A 403 -13.53 -6.63 20.06
N LEU A 404 -14.01 -6.24 21.24
CA LEU A 404 -13.28 -6.29 22.49
C LEU A 404 -14.07 -7.10 23.52
N ARG A 405 -13.33 -7.71 24.46
CA ARG A 405 -13.89 -8.16 25.73
C ARG A 405 -13.25 -7.40 26.87
N GLY A 406 -14.04 -6.55 27.52
CA GLY A 406 -13.64 -5.72 28.66
C GLY A 406 -12.63 -4.61 28.32
N GLY A 407 -12.41 -3.73 29.30
CA GLY A 407 -11.42 -2.66 29.25
C GLY A 407 -11.77 -1.49 28.31
N ASP A 408 -10.95 -0.43 28.40
CA ASP A 408 -11.13 0.79 27.61
C ASP A 408 -10.10 0.86 26.48
N ALA A 409 -10.54 1.30 25.30
CA ALA A 409 -9.69 1.35 24.11
C ALA A 409 -10.05 2.51 23.18
N ARG A 410 -9.05 2.95 22.42
CA ARG A 410 -9.16 3.97 21.37
C ARG A 410 -8.58 3.40 20.07
N ILE A 411 -9.30 3.52 18.96
CA ILE A 411 -8.79 3.21 17.61
C ILE A 411 -8.93 4.46 16.75
N ASP A 412 -7.81 5.07 16.36
CA ASP A 412 -7.82 6.35 15.62
C ASP A 412 -7.58 6.21 14.11
N ARG A 413 -7.23 5.00 13.67
CA ARG A 413 -7.13 4.61 12.28
C ARG A 413 -7.48 3.13 12.18
N LEU A 414 -8.63 2.86 11.57
CA LEU A 414 -9.04 1.53 11.16
C LEU A 414 -9.17 1.52 9.64
N LYS A 415 -8.39 0.66 8.98
CA LYS A 415 -8.45 0.45 7.54
C LYS A 415 -8.99 -0.92 7.22
N VAL A 416 -9.81 -1.00 6.18
CA VAL A 416 -10.27 -2.25 5.56
C VAL A 416 -9.62 -2.37 4.20
N PHE A 417 -9.01 -3.51 3.93
CA PHE A 417 -8.47 -3.89 2.63
C PHE A 417 -9.15 -5.16 2.13
N ARG A 418 -9.08 -5.38 0.83
CA ARG A 418 -9.38 -6.66 0.16
C ARG A 418 -8.16 -7.14 -0.61
N ASP A 419 -8.18 -8.40 -1.05
CA ASP A 419 -7.19 -8.88 -2.01
C ASP A 419 -7.54 -8.55 -3.47
N ILE A 420 -6.61 -8.84 -4.39
CA ILE A 420 -6.78 -8.73 -5.84
C ILE A 420 -7.61 -9.93 -6.35
N TYR A 421 -8.86 -9.66 -6.76
CA TYR A 421 -9.68 -10.65 -7.44
C TYR A 421 -9.18 -10.87 -8.88
N TYR A 422 -8.50 -11.97 -9.13
CA TYR A 422 -8.03 -12.32 -10.48
C TYR A 422 -9.17 -12.93 -11.30
N THR A 423 -9.94 -12.06 -11.97
CA THR A 423 -11.08 -12.49 -12.80
C THR A 423 -10.71 -13.51 -13.89
N ASP A 424 -11.57 -14.53 -13.95
CA ASP A 424 -11.63 -15.67 -14.87
C ASP A 424 -12.69 -15.46 -15.98
N GLY A 425 -13.62 -14.52 -15.82
CA GLY A 425 -14.82 -14.35 -16.65
C GLY A 425 -14.57 -14.05 -18.14
N LEU A 426 -13.33 -13.76 -18.53
CA LEU A 426 -12.90 -13.61 -19.92
C LEU A 426 -12.43 -14.94 -20.57
N SER A 427 -12.25 -16.01 -19.80
CA SER A 427 -11.92 -17.35 -20.29
C SER A 427 -13.03 -17.98 -21.13
N HIS A 428 -14.27 -17.54 -20.94
CA HIS A 428 -15.45 -18.00 -21.67
C HIS A 428 -15.80 -17.12 -22.89
N ALA A 429 -15.03 -16.05 -23.15
CA ALA A 429 -15.28 -15.16 -24.28
C ALA A 429 -14.79 -15.80 -25.60
N PRO A 430 -15.60 -15.79 -26.68
CA PRO A 430 -15.18 -16.29 -27.98
C PRO A 430 -13.88 -15.65 -28.47
N GLY A 431 -12.91 -16.47 -28.87
CA GLY A 431 -11.59 -16.01 -29.31
C GLY A 431 -10.60 -15.63 -28.19
N ARG A 432 -10.93 -15.85 -26.90
CA ARG A 432 -10.03 -15.62 -25.75
C ARG A 432 -9.70 -16.91 -24.99
N PRO A 433 -9.05 -17.91 -25.63
CA PRO A 433 -8.97 -19.28 -25.13
C PRO A 433 -8.13 -19.49 -23.85
N PHE A 434 -7.45 -18.45 -23.34
CA PHE A 434 -6.40 -18.59 -22.34
C PHE A 434 -6.67 -17.86 -21.01
N GLY A 435 -7.95 -17.65 -20.64
CA GLY A 435 -8.30 -17.04 -19.34
C GLY A 435 -8.10 -17.97 -18.13
N VAL A 436 -7.49 -19.15 -18.30
CA VAL A 436 -7.09 -20.14 -17.27
C VAL A 436 -8.15 -20.52 -16.22
N GLY A 437 -9.44 -20.48 -16.56
CA GLY A 437 -10.53 -21.06 -15.76
C GLY A 437 -10.56 -22.61 -15.74
N ALA A 438 -9.48 -23.24 -16.19
CA ALA A 438 -9.16 -24.66 -16.09
C ALA A 438 -7.62 -24.80 -16.09
N PRO A 439 -7.03 -25.88 -15.56
CA PRO A 439 -5.59 -25.97 -15.33
C PRO A 439 -4.78 -25.92 -16.63
N TYR A 440 -3.86 -24.94 -16.73
CA TYR A 440 -2.97 -24.74 -17.86
C TYR A 440 -1.53 -25.08 -17.47
N PRO A 441 -0.89 -26.12 -18.05
CA PRO A 441 0.48 -26.50 -17.72
C PRO A 441 1.51 -25.58 -18.40
N LEU A 442 2.54 -25.17 -17.66
CA LEU A 442 3.65 -24.34 -18.12
C LEU A 442 4.88 -25.20 -18.48
N GLY A 443 5.56 -24.84 -19.57
CA GLY A 443 6.86 -25.38 -19.93
C GLY A 443 7.96 -25.05 -18.91
N GLN A 444 9.10 -25.74 -19.03
CA GLN A 444 10.25 -25.61 -18.10
C GLN A 444 10.98 -24.27 -18.15
N GLU A 445 10.64 -23.39 -19.10
CA GLU A 445 11.17 -22.02 -19.24
C GLU A 445 10.04 -20.99 -19.43
N GLU A 446 8.82 -21.31 -18.99
CA GLU A 446 7.61 -20.50 -19.22
C GLU A 446 7.03 -19.96 -17.91
N TYR A 447 6.62 -18.70 -17.91
CA TYR A 447 6.03 -18.01 -16.75
C TYR A 447 4.62 -17.54 -17.10
N PHE A 448 3.70 -17.63 -16.15
CA PHE A 448 2.37 -17.02 -16.28
C PHE A 448 2.33 -15.72 -15.48
N VAL A 449 1.85 -14.64 -16.09
CA VAL A 449 1.86 -13.29 -15.50
C VAL A 449 0.47 -12.66 -15.52
N LEU A 450 0.13 -11.92 -14.47
CA LEU A 450 -1.10 -11.13 -14.37
C LEU A 450 -0.76 -9.72 -13.87
N GLY A 451 -1.56 -8.72 -14.22
CA GLY A 451 -1.46 -7.41 -13.60
C GLY A 451 -2.51 -7.21 -12.52
N ASP A 452 -2.17 -6.40 -11.53
CA ASP A 452 -2.97 -6.19 -10.31
C ASP A 452 -4.35 -5.58 -10.60
N ASN A 453 -4.51 -4.87 -11.73
CA ASN A 453 -5.80 -4.41 -12.23
C ASN A 453 -6.44 -5.45 -13.18
N SER A 454 -6.71 -6.65 -12.65
CA SER A 454 -7.18 -7.80 -13.45
C SER A 454 -8.34 -7.50 -14.43
N PRO A 455 -9.35 -6.66 -14.10
CA PRO A 455 -10.44 -6.27 -15.01
C PRO A 455 -10.06 -5.42 -16.24
N VAL A 456 -8.79 -4.99 -16.38
CA VAL A 456 -8.26 -4.39 -17.63
C VAL A 456 -6.95 -5.03 -18.10
N SER A 457 -6.35 -5.93 -17.29
CA SER A 457 -5.08 -6.63 -17.56
C SER A 457 -5.19 -7.75 -18.61
N ASN A 458 -5.87 -7.46 -19.72
CA ASN A 458 -6.07 -8.37 -20.86
C ASN A 458 -4.76 -8.65 -21.61
N ASP A 459 -3.91 -7.63 -21.65
CA ASP A 459 -2.54 -7.58 -22.18
C ASP A 459 -1.55 -8.53 -21.46
N SER A 460 -1.98 -9.23 -20.40
CA SER A 460 -1.16 -10.21 -19.67
C SER A 460 -1.25 -11.64 -20.20
N ARG A 461 -2.32 -11.98 -20.94
CA ARG A 461 -2.77 -13.38 -21.09
C ARG A 461 -3.57 -13.71 -22.36
N PHE A 462 -3.87 -12.75 -23.22
CA PHE A 462 -4.63 -12.96 -24.45
C PHE A 462 -3.81 -12.72 -25.73
N TRP A 463 -2.55 -13.16 -25.74
CA TRP A 463 -1.74 -13.20 -26.96
C TRP A 463 -2.23 -14.31 -27.92
N PRO A 464 -2.02 -14.20 -29.25
CA PRO A 464 -2.68 -15.09 -30.22
C PRO A 464 -2.27 -16.57 -30.17
N THR A 465 -1.16 -16.91 -29.50
CA THR A 465 -0.51 -18.23 -29.57
C THR A 465 -0.45 -18.96 -28.24
N SER A 466 -0.29 -18.26 -27.11
CA SER A 466 -0.13 -18.80 -25.76
C SER A 466 -0.32 -17.69 -24.71
N PRO A 467 -0.74 -17.96 -23.46
CA PRO A 467 -0.77 -16.97 -22.38
C PRO A 467 0.55 -16.81 -21.62
N VAL A 468 1.62 -17.51 -22.03
CA VAL A 468 2.87 -17.59 -21.27
C VAL A 468 3.92 -16.59 -21.76
N VAL A 469 4.78 -16.17 -20.85
CA VAL A 469 5.99 -15.39 -21.13
C VAL A 469 7.20 -16.34 -21.06
N PRO A 470 7.92 -16.59 -22.16
CA PRO A 470 9.20 -17.29 -22.13
C PRO A 470 10.22 -16.55 -21.24
N GLY A 471 10.98 -17.26 -20.42
CA GLY A 471 11.99 -16.68 -19.53
C GLY A 471 13.05 -15.85 -20.26
N SER A 472 13.33 -16.17 -21.53
CA SER A 472 14.21 -15.41 -22.42
C SER A 472 13.68 -14.03 -22.83
N MET A 473 12.40 -13.72 -22.60
CA MET A 473 11.80 -12.40 -22.84
C MET A 473 11.81 -11.50 -21.60
N MET A 474 12.28 -11.99 -20.44
CA MET A 474 12.37 -11.21 -19.20
C MET A 474 13.51 -10.19 -19.27
N LEU A 475 13.17 -8.89 -19.31
CA LEU A 475 14.13 -7.79 -19.43
C LEU A 475 14.84 -7.47 -18.11
N GLY A 476 14.11 -7.56 -16.98
CA GLY A 476 14.67 -7.27 -15.67
C GLY A 476 13.66 -6.95 -14.57
N LYS A 477 14.16 -6.67 -13.37
CA LYS A 477 13.32 -6.33 -12.21
C LYS A 477 13.08 -4.82 -12.10
N PRO A 478 11.83 -4.31 -12.19
CA PRO A 478 11.51 -2.95 -11.77
C PRO A 478 11.70 -2.81 -10.25
N PHE A 479 12.39 -1.75 -9.81
CA PHE A 479 12.72 -1.56 -8.39
C PHE A 479 12.40 -0.16 -7.84
N LEU A 480 12.30 0.86 -8.68
CA LEU A 480 12.05 2.24 -8.28
C LEU A 480 11.14 2.93 -9.29
N VAL A 481 10.08 3.59 -8.81
CA VAL A 481 9.40 4.64 -9.56
C VAL A 481 10.23 5.92 -9.44
N HIS A 482 10.70 6.46 -10.57
CA HIS A 482 11.57 7.64 -10.61
C HIS A 482 10.94 8.77 -11.42
N LEU A 483 11.17 10.02 -11.02
CA LEU A 483 10.72 11.22 -11.75
C LEU A 483 9.27 11.16 -12.31
N PRO A 484 8.25 10.73 -11.53
CA PRO A 484 6.86 10.87 -11.96
C PRO A 484 6.52 12.35 -12.09
N SER A 485 5.69 12.72 -13.07
CA SER A 485 5.43 14.13 -13.43
C SER A 485 3.95 14.47 -13.39
N ARG A 486 3.64 15.67 -12.89
CA ARG A 486 2.29 16.27 -12.91
C ARG A 486 2.20 17.44 -13.88
N GLY A 487 1.01 17.63 -14.46
CA GLY A 487 0.65 18.86 -15.16
C GLY A 487 0.50 20.01 -14.15
N VAL A 488 1.12 21.14 -14.46
CA VAL A 488 0.97 22.40 -13.72
C VAL A 488 0.59 23.49 -14.74
N PRO A 489 -0.60 24.11 -14.66
CA PRO A 489 -0.97 25.18 -15.58
C PRO A 489 -0.12 26.43 -15.30
N LEU A 490 0.69 26.85 -16.27
CA LEU A 490 1.52 28.06 -16.15
C LEU A 490 1.07 29.13 -17.13
N ARG A 491 0.24 30.07 -16.64
CA ARG A 491 -0.36 31.23 -17.34
C ARG A 491 0.62 32.23 -18.00
N VAL A 492 1.89 31.87 -18.16
CA VAL A 492 2.95 32.69 -18.75
C VAL A 492 2.91 32.60 -20.29
N PHE A 493 2.47 31.48 -20.85
CA PHE A 493 2.47 31.23 -22.30
C PHE A 493 1.18 30.55 -22.82
N GLY A 494 0.06 30.78 -22.13
CA GLY A 494 -1.22 30.08 -22.33
C GLY A 494 -1.62 29.27 -21.09
N ASP A 495 -2.77 28.60 -21.12
CA ASP A 495 -3.23 27.70 -20.04
C ASP A 495 -2.78 26.24 -20.23
N GLU A 496 -1.77 25.99 -21.08
CA GLU A 496 -1.19 24.67 -21.33
C GLU A 496 -0.53 24.05 -20.06
N PRO A 497 -0.64 22.73 -19.83
CA PRO A 497 -0.07 22.07 -18.67
C PRO A 497 1.43 21.78 -18.84
N TYR A 498 2.25 22.35 -17.95
CA TYR A 498 3.69 22.08 -17.90
C TYR A 498 3.99 20.87 -17.01
N TRP A 499 4.74 19.91 -17.54
CA TRP A 499 5.10 18.68 -16.82
C TRP A 499 6.25 18.90 -15.84
N VAL A 500 5.92 18.97 -14.55
CA VAL A 500 6.89 19.17 -13.46
C VAL A 500 7.09 17.86 -12.69
N PRO A 501 8.34 17.38 -12.49
CA PRO A 501 8.63 16.21 -11.66
C PRO A 501 8.17 16.40 -10.20
N ASP A 502 7.54 15.37 -9.64
CA ASP A 502 7.02 15.36 -8.27
C ASP A 502 7.83 14.36 -7.42
N LEU A 503 8.91 14.86 -6.82
CA LEU A 503 9.89 14.02 -6.10
C LEU A 503 9.30 13.27 -4.89
N ARG A 504 8.09 13.62 -4.45
CA ARG A 504 7.38 12.99 -3.32
C ARG A 504 6.83 11.60 -3.68
N GLU A 505 6.52 11.38 -4.96
CA GLU A 505 5.96 10.11 -5.46
C GLU A 505 7.04 9.09 -5.87
N ILE A 506 8.33 9.43 -5.67
CA ILE A 506 9.47 8.52 -5.89
C ILE A 506 9.44 7.44 -4.80
N ARG A 507 9.18 6.19 -5.21
CA ARG A 507 8.93 5.08 -4.29
C ARG A 507 9.53 3.76 -4.79
N TYR A 508 10.01 2.94 -3.86
CA TYR A 508 10.48 1.59 -4.17
C TYR A 508 9.32 0.65 -4.50
N ILE A 509 9.53 -0.22 -5.48
CA ILE A 509 8.58 -1.25 -5.92
C ILE A 509 8.87 -2.51 -5.09
N ARG A 510 7.83 -3.08 -4.46
CA ARG A 510 7.94 -4.08 -3.37
C ARG A 510 7.97 -5.54 -3.83
#